data_AF-A0A662W6Y3-F1
#
_entry.id   AF-A0A662W6Y3-F1
#
_cell.length_a   1.000
_cell.length_b   1.000
_cell.length_c   1.000
_cell.angle_alpha   90.00
_cell.angle_beta   90.00
_cell.angle_gamma   90.00
#
_symmetry.space_group_name_H-M   'P 1'
#
loop_
_entity.id
_entity.type
_entity.pdbx_description
1 polymer ?
#
loop_
_entity_poly.entity_id
_entity_poly.type
_entity_poly.pdbx_seq_one_letter_code
_entity_poly.pdbx_strand_id
1 'polypeptide(L)'
;MELLNTILNLPPEKAKNVLVTLDPLERQVIEVLLKKKVALTAQQIINALVEELADHIMEKAEILEKNGAIFVKLEKPGWHHIDDVPSGEFRVYRSTGDVDVPLFEETFYPGRIYVKLSDFVKVLNDYLERIPKAKTKSEILDCKKKLVGYFTEIPSFRRVETTILPELIAAGLVVARDPTTKKRAKKLYAVNPVLLDIFREA
;
A
#
# COMPACT_ATOMS: atom_id res chain seq x y z
N MET A 1 -15.50 -16.93 15.74
CA MET A 1 -16.31 -18.01 15.10
C MET A 1 -17.60 -17.51 14.42
N GLU A 2 -17.98 -16.23 14.48
CA GLU A 2 -19.19 -15.73 13.80
C GLU A 2 -18.92 -15.23 12.37
N LEU A 3 -17.81 -14.51 12.12
CA LEU A 3 -17.63 -13.78 10.86
C LEU A 3 -17.51 -14.64 9.60
N LEU A 4 -16.67 -15.69 9.61
CA LEU A 4 -16.59 -16.61 8.46
C LEU A 4 -17.95 -17.26 8.18
N ASN A 5 -18.65 -17.73 9.23
CA ASN A 5 -19.98 -18.32 9.06
C ASN A 5 -20.99 -17.32 8.49
N THR A 6 -20.93 -16.05 8.89
CA THR A 6 -21.74 -14.97 8.29
C THR A 6 -21.45 -14.82 6.80
N ILE A 7 -20.17 -14.87 6.40
CA ILE A 7 -19.77 -14.78 4.98
C ILE A 7 -20.28 -15.98 4.17
N LEU A 8 -20.16 -17.21 4.71
CA LEU A 8 -20.60 -18.43 4.03
C LEU A 8 -22.13 -18.47 3.79
N ASN A 9 -22.90 -17.78 4.62
CA ASN A 9 -24.36 -17.73 4.51
C ASN A 9 -24.86 -16.60 3.59
N LEU A 10 -23.97 -15.83 2.99
CA LEU A 10 -24.31 -14.72 2.10
C LEU A 10 -23.95 -15.02 0.64
N PRO A 11 -24.70 -14.45 -0.32
CA PRO A 11 -24.30 -14.47 -1.72
C PRO A 11 -22.90 -13.87 -1.91
N PRO A 12 -22.09 -14.36 -2.88
CA PRO A 12 -20.72 -13.88 -3.10
C PRO A 12 -20.59 -12.35 -3.25
N GLU A 13 -21.54 -11.73 -3.95
CA GLU A 13 -21.61 -10.27 -4.12
C GLU A 13 -21.75 -9.49 -2.80
N LYS A 14 -22.40 -10.10 -1.79
CA LYS A 14 -22.60 -9.51 -0.47
C LYS A 14 -21.51 -9.90 0.52
N ALA A 15 -20.80 -11.00 0.28
CA ALA A 15 -19.69 -11.46 1.12
C ALA A 15 -18.57 -10.41 1.20
N LYS A 16 -18.26 -9.72 0.09
CA LYS A 16 -17.26 -8.62 0.07
C LYS A 16 -17.63 -7.49 1.04
N ASN A 17 -18.91 -7.17 1.17
CA ASN A 17 -19.40 -6.10 2.04
C ASN A 17 -19.30 -6.44 3.53
N VAL A 18 -19.26 -7.73 3.89
CA VAL A 18 -19.07 -8.15 5.29
C VAL A 18 -17.67 -7.79 5.78
N LEU A 19 -16.67 -7.78 4.91
CA LEU A 19 -15.30 -7.39 5.29
C LEU A 19 -15.20 -5.92 5.71
N VAL A 20 -16.23 -5.09 5.47
CA VAL A 20 -16.32 -3.71 5.97
C VAL A 20 -16.38 -3.66 7.50
N THR A 21 -16.79 -4.74 8.18
CA THR A 21 -16.84 -4.78 9.65
C THR A 21 -15.48 -4.96 10.32
N LEU A 22 -14.44 -5.29 9.54
CA LEU A 22 -13.07 -5.42 10.02
C LEU A 22 -12.45 -4.04 10.24
N ASP A 23 -11.44 -3.98 11.12
CA ASP A 23 -10.60 -2.80 11.20
C ASP A 23 -9.95 -2.52 9.83
N PRO A 24 -9.75 -1.25 9.43
CA PRO A 24 -9.25 -0.95 8.10
C PRO A 24 -7.89 -1.60 7.78
N LEU A 25 -7.02 -1.77 8.79
CA LEU A 25 -5.75 -2.49 8.61
C LEU A 25 -5.95 -4.00 8.47
N GLU A 26 -6.85 -4.61 9.26
CA GLU A 26 -7.22 -6.02 9.12
C GLU A 26 -7.73 -6.31 7.70
N ARG A 27 -8.64 -5.46 7.21
CA ARG A 27 -9.17 -5.55 5.86
C ARG A 27 -8.07 -5.44 4.81
N GLN A 28 -7.19 -4.45 4.93
CA GLN A 28 -6.07 -4.31 4.00
C GLN A 28 -5.12 -5.53 4.02
N VAL A 29 -4.89 -6.14 5.19
CA VAL A 29 -4.09 -7.37 5.30
C VAL A 29 -4.76 -8.53 4.57
N ILE A 30 -6.08 -8.70 4.68
CA ILE A 30 -6.82 -9.70 3.90
C ILE A 30 -6.69 -9.44 2.40
N GLU A 31 -6.88 -8.19 1.96
CA GLU A 31 -6.77 -7.83 0.54
C GLU A 31 -5.38 -8.14 -0.02
N VAL A 32 -4.32 -7.85 0.73
CA VAL A 32 -2.95 -8.23 0.36
C VAL A 32 -2.83 -9.74 0.17
N LEU A 33 -3.36 -10.53 1.11
CA LEU A 33 -3.30 -11.99 1.04
C LEU A 33 -4.15 -12.55 -0.12
N LEU A 34 -5.33 -11.99 -0.37
CA LEU A 34 -6.22 -12.34 -1.49
C LEU A 34 -5.53 -12.05 -2.84
N LYS A 35 -4.92 -10.86 -3.00
CA LYS A 35 -4.21 -10.46 -4.23
C LYS A 35 -3.00 -11.35 -4.50
N LYS A 36 -2.20 -11.66 -3.47
CA LYS A 36 -0.95 -12.43 -3.63
C LYS A 36 -1.19 -13.92 -3.89
N LYS A 37 -2.33 -14.49 -3.46
CA LYS A 37 -2.74 -15.90 -3.69
C LYS A 37 -1.71 -16.94 -3.24
N VAL A 38 -0.80 -16.57 -2.34
CA VAL A 38 0.24 -17.44 -1.77
C VAL A 38 0.36 -17.15 -0.27
N ALA A 39 0.88 -18.12 0.48
CA ALA A 39 1.13 -17.93 1.90
C ALA A 39 2.33 -16.99 2.13
N LEU A 40 2.18 -16.02 3.02
CA LEU A 40 3.16 -14.98 3.33
C LEU A 40 3.51 -14.98 4.82
N THR A 41 4.73 -14.60 5.15
CA THR A 41 5.10 -14.20 6.52
C THR A 41 4.55 -12.80 6.84
N ALA A 42 4.38 -12.43 8.11
CA ALA A 42 3.93 -11.07 8.45
C ALA A 42 4.84 -9.98 7.89
N GLN A 43 6.17 -10.22 7.82
CA GLN A 43 7.07 -9.27 7.20
C GLN A 43 6.80 -9.11 5.69
N GLN A 44 6.46 -10.19 5.00
CA GLN A 44 6.09 -10.11 3.58
C GLN A 44 4.76 -9.40 3.37
N ILE A 45 3.80 -9.55 4.30
CA ILE A 45 2.54 -8.79 4.29
C ILE A 45 2.83 -7.28 4.42
N ILE A 46 3.65 -6.89 5.40
CA ILE A 46 4.05 -5.48 5.58
C ILE A 46 4.77 -4.95 4.34
N ASN A 47 5.70 -5.73 3.77
CA ASN A 47 6.41 -5.31 2.57
C ASN A 47 5.45 -5.11 1.38
N ALA A 48 4.49 -6.02 1.20
CA ALA A 48 3.48 -5.92 0.14
C ALA A 48 2.56 -4.71 0.35
N LEU A 49 2.16 -4.41 1.59
CA LEU A 49 1.41 -3.21 1.94
C LEU A 49 2.18 -1.94 1.55
N VAL A 50 3.48 -1.89 1.89
CA VAL A 50 4.34 -0.74 1.53
C VAL A 50 4.49 -0.59 0.02
N GLU A 51 4.63 -1.71 -0.71
CA GLU A 51 4.66 -1.68 -2.17
C GLU A 51 3.38 -1.07 -2.75
N GLU A 52 2.22 -1.55 -2.32
CA GLU A 52 0.91 -1.05 -2.77
C GLU A 52 0.69 0.43 -2.46
N LEU A 53 1.01 0.86 -1.23
CA LEU A 53 0.89 2.27 -0.83
C LEU A 53 1.86 3.17 -1.60
N ALA A 54 3.09 2.71 -1.86
CA ALA A 54 4.04 3.47 -2.66
C ALA A 54 3.55 3.61 -4.10
N ASP A 55 2.96 2.56 -4.68
CA ASP A 55 2.44 2.58 -6.04
C ASP A 55 1.26 3.57 -6.15
N HIS A 56 0.36 3.61 -5.16
CA HIS A 56 -0.71 4.62 -5.08
C HIS A 56 -0.20 6.07 -4.98
N ILE A 57 0.91 6.31 -4.27
CA ILE A 57 1.55 7.63 -4.23
C ILE A 57 2.01 8.04 -5.63
N MET A 58 2.64 7.11 -6.36
CA MET A 58 3.12 7.37 -7.73
C MET A 58 1.96 7.60 -8.70
N GLU A 59 0.89 6.79 -8.61
CA GLU A 59 -0.33 6.99 -9.39
C GLU A 59 -0.94 8.37 -9.14
N LYS A 60 -0.97 8.84 -7.89
CA LYS A 60 -1.45 10.19 -7.58
C LYS A 60 -0.59 11.26 -8.24
N ALA A 61 0.73 11.09 -8.26
CA ALA A 61 1.64 12.01 -8.92
C ALA A 61 1.33 12.11 -10.43
N GLU A 62 1.11 10.97 -11.10
CA GLU A 62 0.74 10.95 -12.52
C GLU A 62 -0.59 11.66 -12.79
N ILE A 63 -1.59 11.49 -11.91
CA ILE A 63 -2.89 12.17 -12.03
C ILE A 63 -2.72 13.68 -11.87
N LEU A 64 -1.94 14.11 -10.88
CA LEU A 64 -1.67 15.54 -10.64
C LEU A 64 -0.90 16.17 -11.81
N GLU A 65 0.01 15.42 -12.43
CA GLU A 65 0.73 15.87 -13.63
C GLU A 65 -0.20 16.01 -14.83
N LYS A 66 -1.03 15.00 -15.11
CA LYS A 66 -2.02 15.05 -16.19
C LYS A 66 -3.01 16.20 -16.04
N ASN A 67 -3.36 16.54 -14.80
CA ASN A 67 -4.25 17.66 -14.48
C ASN A 67 -3.53 19.02 -14.44
N GLY A 68 -2.22 19.07 -14.67
CA GLY A 68 -1.43 20.30 -14.68
C GLY A 68 -1.20 20.92 -13.30
N ALA A 69 -1.44 20.20 -12.21
CA ALA A 69 -1.17 20.67 -10.85
C ALA A 69 0.33 20.64 -10.52
N ILE A 70 1.03 19.64 -11.04
CA ILE A 70 2.48 19.50 -10.97
C ILE A 70 3.05 19.29 -12.37
N PHE A 71 4.32 19.59 -12.56
CA PHE A 71 5.03 19.29 -13.80
C PHE A 71 6.37 18.63 -13.49
N VAL A 72 6.73 17.62 -14.28
CA VAL A 72 8.08 17.02 -14.28
C VAL A 72 8.85 17.59 -15.48
N LYS A 73 10.02 18.18 -15.24
CA LYS A 73 10.93 18.49 -16.34
C LYS A 73 11.62 17.21 -16.79
N LEU A 74 10.96 16.43 -17.63
CA LEU A 74 11.62 15.39 -18.41
C LEU A 74 12.63 16.10 -19.30
N GLU A 75 13.87 15.62 -19.30
CA GLU A 75 14.95 16.15 -20.14
C GLU A 75 14.56 15.99 -21.62
N LYS A 76 13.84 16.96 -22.18
CA LYS A 76 13.76 17.18 -23.62
C LYS A 76 14.79 18.25 -23.96
N PRO A 77 15.77 17.97 -24.83
CA PRO A 77 16.65 19.01 -25.33
C PRO A 77 15.76 20.06 -26.02
N GLY A 78 15.85 21.32 -25.58
CA GLY A 78 15.31 22.46 -26.33
C GLY A 78 14.12 23.22 -25.74
N TRP A 79 13.64 22.93 -24.53
CA TRP A 79 12.68 23.83 -23.86
C TRP A 79 13.40 24.78 -22.89
N HIS A 80 13.67 25.98 -23.39
CA HIS A 80 14.16 27.12 -22.62
C HIS A 80 13.01 27.80 -21.88
N HIS A 81 13.29 28.34 -20.69
CA HIS A 81 12.39 28.97 -19.71
C HIS A 81 11.74 28.06 -18.66
N ILE A 82 12.58 27.51 -17.78
CA ILE A 82 12.63 27.81 -16.34
C ILE A 82 14.07 27.47 -15.98
N ASP A 83 14.86 28.51 -15.74
CA ASP A 83 16.29 28.38 -15.47
C ASP A 83 16.49 27.65 -14.12
N ASP A 84 17.42 26.68 -14.12
CA ASP A 84 17.90 25.88 -12.99
C ASP A 84 16.92 24.86 -12.37
N VAL A 85 16.47 23.89 -13.18
CA VAL A 85 15.72 22.72 -12.69
C VAL A 85 16.43 21.44 -13.14
N PRO A 86 16.92 20.58 -12.21
CA PRO A 86 17.42 19.25 -12.53
C PRO A 86 16.34 18.43 -13.26
N SER A 87 16.77 17.58 -14.19
CA SER A 87 15.86 16.67 -14.89
C SER A 87 15.19 15.70 -13.92
N GLY A 88 13.88 15.47 -14.09
CA GLY A 88 13.10 14.55 -13.26
C GLY A 88 12.60 15.15 -11.94
N GLU A 89 12.75 16.45 -11.68
CA GLU A 89 12.17 17.12 -10.52
C GLU A 89 10.70 17.52 -10.78
N PHE A 90 9.81 17.19 -9.83
CA PHE A 90 8.45 17.71 -9.77
C PHE A 90 8.43 19.14 -9.23
N ARG A 91 7.57 19.98 -9.80
CA ARG A 91 7.31 21.33 -9.29
C ARG A 91 5.82 21.65 -9.32
N VAL A 92 5.37 22.43 -8.33
CA VAL A 92 4.00 22.95 -8.26
C VAL A 92 3.80 24.01 -9.33
N TYR A 93 2.71 23.90 -10.09
CA TYR A 93 2.38 24.89 -11.09
C TYR A 93 1.91 26.19 -10.42
N ARG A 94 2.50 27.34 -10.78
CA ARG A 94 2.27 28.62 -10.07
C ARG A 94 0.80 29.02 -10.00
N SER A 95 0.01 28.71 -11.03
CA SER A 95 -1.43 29.05 -11.03
C SER A 95 -2.29 28.13 -10.17
N THR A 96 -1.79 26.94 -9.81
CA THR A 96 -2.50 26.00 -8.93
C THR A 96 -2.39 26.43 -7.47
N GLY A 97 -1.26 27.01 -7.09
CA GLY A 97 -0.97 27.34 -5.69
C GLY A 97 -0.77 26.10 -4.83
N ASP A 98 -0.67 26.29 -3.52
CA ASP A 98 -0.53 25.18 -2.57
C ASP A 98 -1.91 24.71 -2.09
N VAL A 99 -2.33 23.54 -2.56
CA VAL A 99 -3.67 22.97 -2.33
C VAL A 99 -3.57 21.64 -1.58
N ASP A 100 -4.68 21.20 -0.99
CA ASP A 100 -4.75 19.89 -0.35
C ASP A 100 -4.93 18.77 -1.38
N VAL A 101 -4.03 17.78 -1.33
CA VAL A 101 -4.03 16.59 -2.17
C VAL A 101 -4.60 15.43 -1.36
N PRO A 102 -5.73 14.83 -1.78
CA PRO A 102 -6.20 13.60 -1.16
C PRO A 102 -5.34 12.40 -1.61
N LEU A 103 -4.83 11.64 -0.65
CA LEU A 103 -4.10 10.38 -0.87
C LEU A 103 -4.89 9.20 -0.33
N PHE A 104 -4.62 8.01 -0.89
CA PHE A 104 -5.13 6.72 -0.40
C PHE A 104 -6.66 6.62 -0.33
N GLU A 105 -7.36 7.31 -1.24
CA GLU A 105 -8.82 7.31 -1.32
C GLU A 105 -9.39 5.91 -1.58
N GLU A 106 -8.62 5.07 -2.25
CA GLU A 106 -9.01 3.72 -2.66
C GLU A 106 -8.49 2.61 -1.72
N THR A 107 -7.74 2.97 -0.67
CA THR A 107 -7.20 1.98 0.28
C THR A 107 -8.01 1.95 1.57
N PHE A 108 -8.05 0.78 2.22
CA PHE A 108 -8.68 0.67 3.53
C PHE A 108 -7.77 1.24 4.62
N TYR A 109 -6.48 0.92 4.53
CA TYR A 109 -5.45 1.50 5.37
C TYR A 109 -4.46 2.32 4.54
N PRO A 110 -4.10 3.54 4.97
CA PRO A 110 -4.60 4.26 6.15
C PRO A 110 -5.98 4.89 5.97
N GLY A 111 -6.59 4.75 4.78
CA GLY A 111 -7.77 5.49 4.37
C GLY A 111 -7.39 6.89 3.86
N ARG A 112 -8.40 7.65 3.44
CA ARG A 112 -8.20 8.98 2.83
C ARG A 112 -7.52 9.95 3.80
N ILE A 113 -6.39 10.51 3.38
CA ILE A 113 -5.69 11.60 4.07
C ILE A 113 -5.52 12.79 3.12
N TYR A 114 -5.30 13.98 3.67
CA TYR A 114 -5.01 15.18 2.90
C TYR A 114 -3.62 15.71 3.24
N VAL A 115 -2.84 16.04 2.22
CA VAL A 115 -1.48 16.58 2.36
C VAL A 115 -1.32 17.83 1.51
N LYS A 116 -0.44 18.76 1.91
CA LYS A 116 -0.14 19.93 1.07
C LYS A 116 0.59 19.50 -0.19
N LEU A 117 0.20 20.08 -1.33
CA LEU A 117 0.79 19.79 -2.63
C LEU A 117 2.30 20.07 -2.63
N SER A 118 2.72 21.15 -1.96
CA SER A 118 4.12 21.49 -1.77
C SER A 118 4.92 20.40 -1.02
N ASP A 119 4.39 19.91 0.09
CA ASP A 119 4.99 18.84 0.88
C ASP A 119 5.03 17.51 0.12
N PHE A 120 3.94 17.18 -0.60
CA PHE A 120 3.88 16.00 -1.45
C PHE A 120 4.96 15.99 -2.52
N VAL A 121 5.10 17.10 -3.25
CA VAL A 121 6.13 17.27 -4.30
C VAL A 121 7.54 17.15 -3.71
N LYS A 122 7.80 17.78 -2.56
CA LYS A 122 9.09 17.70 -1.88
C LYS A 122 9.48 16.25 -1.55
N VAL A 123 8.55 15.49 -0.96
CA VAL A 123 8.78 14.09 -0.60
C VAL A 123 8.99 13.21 -1.85
N LEU A 124 8.26 13.48 -2.94
CA LEU A 124 8.46 12.78 -4.21
C LEU A 124 9.85 13.03 -4.81
N ASN A 125 10.33 14.28 -4.79
CA ASN A 125 11.66 14.61 -5.28
C ASN A 125 12.76 13.90 -4.46
N ASP A 126 12.64 13.92 -3.12
CA ASP A 126 13.53 13.17 -2.23
C ASP A 126 13.56 11.66 -2.57
N TYR A 127 12.42 11.08 -2.95
CA TYR A 127 12.32 9.69 -3.37
C TYR A 127 12.97 9.45 -4.74
N LEU A 128 12.70 10.30 -5.73
CA LEU A 128 13.26 10.20 -7.08
C LEU A 128 14.78 10.37 -7.11
N GLU A 129 15.37 11.14 -6.18
CA GLU A 129 16.82 11.23 -6.05
C GLU A 129 17.47 9.98 -5.46
N ARG A 130 16.71 9.19 -4.69
CA ARG A 130 17.21 8.03 -3.94
C ARG A 130 17.00 6.73 -4.68
N ILE A 131 15.85 6.55 -5.33
CA ILE A 131 15.48 5.28 -5.97
C ILE A 131 16.47 4.81 -7.06
N PRO A 132 17.08 5.66 -7.92
CA PRO A 132 18.03 5.21 -8.93
C PRO A 132 19.36 4.74 -8.33
N LYS A 133 19.66 5.13 -7.08
CA LYS A 133 20.86 4.73 -6.35
C LYS A 133 20.70 3.37 -5.68
N ALA A 134 19.46 2.87 -5.52
CA ALA A 134 19.17 1.57 -4.95
C ALA A 134 19.48 0.46 -5.97
N LYS A 135 20.34 -0.50 -5.59
CA LYS A 135 20.79 -1.59 -6.47
C LYS A 135 20.14 -2.93 -6.16
N THR A 136 19.63 -3.08 -4.94
CA THR A 136 19.03 -4.32 -4.46
C THR A 136 17.53 -4.17 -4.19
N LYS A 137 16.80 -5.29 -4.21
CA LYS A 137 15.37 -5.31 -3.84
C LYS A 137 15.11 -4.78 -2.42
N SER A 138 16.03 -5.01 -1.49
CA SER A 138 15.91 -4.50 -0.12
C SER A 138 16.04 -2.99 -0.08
N GLU A 139 17.02 -2.42 -0.78
CA GLU A 139 17.23 -0.97 -0.83
C GLU A 139 16.05 -0.26 -1.52
N ILE A 140 15.51 -0.85 -2.58
CA ILE A 140 14.30 -0.35 -3.26
C ILE A 140 13.12 -0.32 -2.29
N LEU A 141 12.91 -1.42 -1.56
CA LEU A 141 11.86 -1.51 -0.56
C LEU A 141 12.05 -0.49 0.57
N ASP A 142 13.28 -0.28 1.02
CA ASP A 142 13.57 0.71 2.07
C ASP A 142 13.36 2.15 1.59
N CYS A 143 13.60 2.44 0.30
CA CYS A 143 13.18 3.70 -0.31
C CYS A 143 11.66 3.86 -0.31
N LYS A 144 10.91 2.81 -0.69
CA LYS A 144 9.44 2.80 -0.64
C LYS A 144 8.91 2.97 0.79
N LYS A 145 9.51 2.31 1.79
CA LYS A 145 9.15 2.49 3.21
C LYS A 145 9.32 3.93 3.67
N LYS A 146 10.43 4.57 3.30
CA LYS A 146 10.67 5.98 3.64
C LYS A 146 9.64 6.89 2.97
N LEU A 147 9.33 6.65 1.70
CA LEU A 147 8.30 7.39 0.97
C LEU A 147 6.93 7.29 1.66
N VAL A 148 6.45 6.07 1.91
CA VAL A 148 5.17 5.83 2.58
C VAL A 148 5.16 6.39 4.00
N GLY A 149 6.27 6.24 4.73
CA GLY A 149 6.44 6.69 6.12
C GLY A 149 6.31 8.20 6.35
N TYR A 150 6.46 9.02 5.31
CA TYR A 150 6.19 10.46 5.40
C TYR A 150 4.70 10.79 5.50
N PHE A 151 3.84 9.94 4.94
CA PHE A 151 2.40 10.21 4.82
C PHE A 151 1.56 9.38 5.79
N THR A 152 2.05 8.21 6.19
CA THR A 152 1.35 7.34 7.13
C THR A 152 2.32 6.53 7.96
N GLU A 153 1.93 6.20 9.19
CA GLU A 153 2.62 5.18 9.96
C GLU A 153 2.56 3.84 9.21
N ILE A 154 3.65 3.08 9.26
CA ILE A 154 3.70 1.72 8.70
C ILE A 154 3.52 0.75 9.87
N PRO A 155 2.59 -0.21 9.79
CA PRO A 155 2.34 -1.12 10.90
C PRO A 155 3.59 -1.95 11.22
N SER A 156 3.93 -2.00 12.51
CA SER A 156 5.07 -2.78 12.97
C SER A 156 4.85 -4.28 12.79
N PHE A 157 5.95 -5.04 12.70
CA PHE A 157 5.91 -6.51 12.72
C PHE A 157 5.09 -7.04 13.90
N ARG A 158 5.28 -6.47 15.10
CA ARG A 158 4.54 -6.88 16.28
C ARG A 158 3.03 -6.62 16.12
N ARG A 159 2.64 -5.45 15.61
CA ARG A 159 1.22 -5.13 15.38
C ARG A 159 0.57 -6.17 14.45
N VAL A 160 1.23 -6.50 13.34
CA VAL A 160 0.70 -7.47 12.37
C VAL A 160 0.73 -8.91 12.92
N GLU A 161 1.87 -9.37 13.42
CA GLU A 161 2.07 -10.77 13.86
C GLU A 161 1.32 -11.12 15.15
N THR A 162 1.25 -10.21 16.11
CA THR A 162 0.71 -10.53 17.44
C THR A 162 -0.68 -9.96 17.71
N THR A 163 -1.25 -9.17 16.81
CA THR A 163 -2.59 -8.61 16.98
C THR A 163 -3.48 -8.90 15.78
N ILE A 164 -3.15 -8.31 14.62
CA ILE A 164 -3.98 -8.38 13.42
C ILE A 164 -4.15 -9.83 12.92
N LEU A 165 -3.06 -10.56 12.72
CA LEU A 165 -3.14 -11.93 12.21
C LEU A 165 -3.87 -12.89 13.17
N PRO A 166 -3.63 -12.87 14.50
CA PRO A 166 -4.44 -13.61 15.46
C PRO A 166 -5.94 -13.30 15.42
N GLU A 167 -6.32 -12.03 15.31
CA GLU A 167 -7.72 -11.60 15.20
C GLU A 167 -8.37 -12.18 13.93
N LEU A 168 -7.67 -12.08 12.80
CA LEU A 168 -8.12 -12.65 11.52
C LEU A 168 -8.22 -14.19 11.53
N ILE A 169 -7.35 -14.87 12.27
CA ILE A 169 -7.41 -16.33 12.49
C ILE A 169 -8.61 -16.69 13.37
N ALA A 170 -8.86 -15.95 14.45
CA ALA A 170 -9.99 -16.17 15.34
C ALA A 170 -11.35 -15.91 14.64
N ALA A 171 -11.35 -15.00 13.66
CA ALA A 171 -12.47 -14.76 12.75
C ALA A 171 -12.65 -15.88 11.70
N GLY A 172 -11.65 -16.74 11.50
CA GLY A 172 -11.63 -17.82 10.52
C GLY A 172 -11.26 -17.37 9.11
N LEU A 173 -10.82 -16.13 8.92
CA LEU A 173 -10.54 -15.55 7.60
C LEU A 173 -9.12 -15.85 7.10
N VAL A 174 -8.19 -16.09 8.03
CA VAL A 174 -6.79 -16.43 7.74
C VAL A 174 -6.46 -17.77 8.38
N VAL A 175 -5.65 -18.56 7.69
CA VAL A 175 -5.05 -19.80 8.21
C VAL A 175 -3.55 -19.58 8.42
N ALA A 176 -3.03 -20.11 9.53
CA ALA A 176 -1.61 -20.11 9.82
C ALA A 176 -1.03 -21.51 9.66
N ARG A 177 0.17 -21.60 9.10
CA ARG A 177 0.95 -22.82 8.99
C ARG A 177 2.30 -22.64 9.69
N ASP A 178 2.52 -23.45 10.72
CA ASP A 178 3.82 -23.58 11.34
C ASP A 178 4.70 -24.54 10.51
N PRO A 179 5.89 -24.12 10.07
CA PRO A 179 6.80 -24.99 9.34
C PRO A 179 7.33 -26.11 10.26
N THR A 180 7.06 -27.36 9.89
CA THR A 180 7.31 -28.57 10.70
C THR A 180 8.79 -28.92 10.90
N THR A 181 9.70 -28.41 10.07
CA THR A 181 11.07 -28.97 9.97
C THR A 181 12.20 -28.12 10.52
N LYS A 182 11.98 -26.86 10.97
CA LYS A 182 13.05 -26.01 11.53
C LYS A 182 12.57 -25.12 12.67
N LYS A 183 13.20 -25.22 13.84
CA LYS A 183 12.96 -24.38 15.05
C LYS A 183 13.03 -22.86 14.84
N ARG A 184 13.47 -22.36 13.67
CA ARG A 184 13.61 -20.93 13.33
C ARG A 184 12.78 -20.50 12.10
N ALA A 185 11.98 -21.38 11.53
CA ALA A 185 11.22 -21.03 10.33
C ALA A 185 10.01 -20.16 10.72
N LYS A 186 9.80 -19.08 9.96
CA LYS A 186 8.75 -18.08 10.23
C LYS A 186 7.37 -18.68 9.91
N LYS A 187 6.36 -18.30 10.69
CA LYS A 187 4.97 -18.66 10.42
C LYS A 187 4.53 -18.12 9.08
N LEU A 188 3.75 -18.93 8.36
CA LEU A 188 3.16 -18.55 7.08
C LEU A 188 1.65 -18.39 7.25
N TYR A 189 1.12 -17.33 6.68
CA TYR A 189 -0.28 -16.94 6.75
C TYR A 189 -0.86 -16.90 5.34
N ALA A 190 -2.04 -17.46 5.17
CA ALA A 190 -2.78 -17.42 3.92
C ALA A 190 -4.25 -17.12 4.20
N VAL A 191 -4.97 -16.61 3.19
CA VAL A 191 -6.43 -16.52 3.27
C VAL A 191 -7.02 -17.93 3.43
N ASN A 192 -8.09 -18.04 4.20
CA ASN A 192 -8.87 -19.27 4.25
C ASN A 192 -9.33 -19.65 2.82
N PRO A 193 -9.04 -20.87 2.34
CA PRO A 193 -9.41 -21.29 0.99
C PRO A 193 -10.89 -21.11 0.66
N VAL A 194 -11.78 -21.32 1.63
CA VAL A 194 -13.23 -21.16 1.41
C VAL A 194 -13.58 -19.70 1.12
N LEU A 195 -12.90 -18.75 1.77
CA LEU A 195 -13.03 -17.33 1.47
C LEU A 195 -12.45 -17.01 0.08
N LEU A 196 -11.31 -17.63 -0.28
CA LEU A 196 -10.70 -17.41 -1.58
C LEU A 196 -11.63 -17.81 -2.74
N ASP A 197 -12.37 -18.91 -2.60
CA ASP A 197 -13.28 -19.40 -3.65
C ASP A 197 -14.47 -18.45 -3.86
N ILE A 198 -15.07 -17.94 -2.77
CA ILE A 198 -16.15 -16.95 -2.83
C ILE A 198 -15.71 -15.68 -3.58
N PHE A 199 -14.47 -15.24 -3.36
CA PHE A 199 -13.93 -14.02 -3.97
C PHE A 199 -13.32 -14.24 -5.36
N ARG A 200 -13.29 -15.49 -5.85
CA ARG A 200 -12.93 -15.82 -7.25
C ARG A 200 -14.13 -15.82 -8.18
N GLU A 201 -15.32 -16.12 -7.66
CA GLU A 201 -16.56 -16.25 -8.43
C GLU A 201 -17.38 -14.94 -8.53
N ALA A 202 -16.96 -13.89 -7.81
CA ALA A 202 -17.56 -12.55 -7.80
C ALA A 202 -16.58 -11.49 -8.34
#